data_AF-A0A9P1AI25-F1
#
_entry.id   AF-A0A9P1AI25-F1
#
_cell.length_a   1.000
_cell.length_b   1.000
_cell.length_c   1.000
_cell.angle_alpha   90.00
_cell.angle_beta   90.00
_cell.angle_gamma   90.00
#
_symmetry.space_group_name_H-M   'P 1'
#
loop_
_entity.id
_entity.type
_entity.pdbx_description
1 polymer ?
#
loop_
_entity_poly.entity_id
_entity_poly.type
_entity_poly.pdbx_seq_one_letter_code
_entity_poly.pdbx_strand_id
1 'polypeptide(L)'
;MAASILDEGQIDLAITRLVQDAANFIEHKVELGEPDIKIPIFFVMGYNLVRQQAALLGLRVPMLDTLPHTVEMILVAEVGTPMAGTLPFVDGQGMLVDPASDGTVFTDFVRFVKDMYAYCENGVHMTGRLPPLPFSYLLATIWLQLAVLSNPNSSDSFMVSFIPFALQIHLVKKFGDLVPGDYAFPALQLPQNN
;
A
#
# COMPACT_ATOMS: atom_id res chain seq x y z
N MET A 1 -5.30 -18.72 -18.09
CA MET A 1 -5.71 -17.35 -17.74
C MET A 1 -5.85 -17.29 -16.23
N ALA A 2 -5.20 -16.34 -15.56
CA ALA A 2 -5.42 -16.13 -14.13
C ALA A 2 -6.85 -15.61 -13.92
N ALA A 3 -7.56 -16.13 -12.93
CA ALA A 3 -8.88 -15.61 -12.56
C ALA A 3 -8.70 -14.37 -11.68
N SER A 4 -9.60 -13.39 -11.81
CA SER A 4 -9.63 -12.26 -10.87
C SER A 4 -9.95 -12.76 -9.47
N ILE A 5 -9.27 -12.21 -8.47
CA ILE A 5 -9.52 -12.44 -7.05
C ILE A 5 -10.40 -11.35 -6.42
N LEU A 6 -10.65 -10.26 -7.16
CA LEU A 6 -11.60 -9.22 -6.81
C LEU A 6 -12.82 -9.30 -7.74
N ASP A 7 -14.01 -9.02 -7.22
CA ASP A 7 -15.19 -8.71 -8.03
C ASP A 7 -15.32 -7.20 -8.32
N GLU A 8 -16.27 -6.82 -9.18
CA GLU A 8 -16.48 -5.42 -9.58
C GLU A 8 -16.76 -4.48 -8.40
N GLY A 9 -17.58 -4.90 -7.42
CA GLY A 9 -17.86 -4.09 -6.25
C GLY A 9 -16.64 -3.91 -5.35
N GLN A 10 -15.79 -4.93 -5.26
CA GLN A 10 -14.53 -4.87 -4.54
C GLN A 10 -13.50 -3.95 -5.23
N ILE A 11 -13.54 -3.80 -6.56
CA ILE A 11 -12.71 -2.83 -7.29
C ILE A 11 -13.07 -1.39 -6.89
N ASP A 12 -14.36 -1.03 -6.90
CA ASP A 12 -14.81 0.31 -6.55
C ASP A 12 -14.51 0.67 -5.09
N LEU A 13 -14.72 -0.29 -4.19
CA LEU A 13 -14.36 -0.15 -2.78
C LEU A 13 -12.85 0.04 -2.62
N ALA A 14 -12.03 -0.74 -3.34
CA ALA A 14 -10.59 -0.65 -3.28
C ALA A 14 -10.07 0.72 -3.74
N ILE A 15 -10.64 1.27 -4.82
CA ILE A 15 -10.28 2.61 -5.33
C ILE A 15 -10.54 3.67 -4.25
N THR A 16 -11.72 3.65 -3.64
CA THR A 16 -12.09 4.61 -2.60
C THR A 16 -11.15 4.52 -1.40
N ARG A 17 -10.84 3.30 -0.95
CA ARG A 17 -9.95 3.08 0.20
C ARG A 17 -8.50 3.43 -0.09
N LEU A 18 -8.01 3.20 -1.30
CA LEU A 18 -6.63 3.55 -1.69
C LEU A 18 -6.38 5.06 -1.57
N VAL A 19 -7.33 5.90 -2.00
CA VAL A 19 -7.21 7.37 -1.87
C VAL A 19 -7.23 7.78 -0.42
N GLN A 20 -8.16 7.23 0.36
CA GLN A 20 -8.30 7.55 1.77
C GLN A 20 -7.04 7.17 2.56
N ASP A 21 -6.49 5.97 2.33
CA ASP A 21 -5.29 5.50 3.01
C ASP A 21 -4.07 6.38 2.68
N ALA A 22 -3.91 6.75 1.40
CA ALA A 22 -2.81 7.62 0.97
C ALA A 22 -2.96 9.03 1.55
N ALA A 23 -4.17 9.59 1.56
CA ALA A 23 -4.46 10.90 2.15
C ALA A 23 -4.12 10.92 3.64
N ASN A 24 -4.62 9.96 4.42
CA ASN A 24 -4.35 9.86 5.85
C ASN A 24 -2.85 9.73 6.14
N PHE A 25 -2.12 8.94 5.33
CA PHE A 25 -0.68 8.80 5.49
C PHE A 25 0.07 10.12 5.27
N ILE A 26 -0.30 10.86 4.22
CA ILE A 26 0.29 12.17 3.91
C ILE A 26 -0.04 13.15 5.03
N GLU A 27 -1.31 13.29 5.40
CA GLU A 27 -1.79 14.19 6.45
C GLU A 27 -1.04 13.96 7.77
N HIS A 28 -0.97 12.72 8.26
CA HIS A 28 -0.26 12.44 9.52
C HIS A 28 1.23 12.83 9.46
N LYS A 29 1.90 12.63 8.32
CA LYS A 29 3.31 13.04 8.16
C LYS A 29 3.47 14.56 8.17
N VAL A 30 2.53 15.28 7.55
CA VAL A 30 2.51 16.75 7.51
C VAL A 30 2.33 17.31 8.91
N GLU A 31 1.34 16.79 9.65
CA GLU A 31 1.03 17.22 11.02
C GLU A 31 2.20 17.00 11.98
N LEU A 32 2.96 15.93 11.78
CA LEU A 32 4.16 15.62 12.57
C LEU A 32 5.42 16.36 12.11
N GLY A 33 5.34 17.13 11.02
CA GLY A 33 6.47 17.89 10.47
C GLY A 33 7.59 17.02 9.93
N GLU A 34 7.27 15.83 9.41
CA GLU A 34 8.27 14.94 8.82
C GLU A 34 8.82 15.49 7.49
N PRO A 35 10.14 15.44 7.26
CA PRO A 35 10.74 16.02 6.05
C PRO A 35 10.63 15.14 4.79
N ASP A 36 10.33 13.84 4.93
CA ASP A 36 10.27 12.87 3.82
C ASP A 36 8.83 12.39 3.59
N ILE A 37 8.01 13.30 3.08
CA ILE A 37 6.61 13.05 2.74
C ILE A 37 6.54 12.65 1.27
N LYS A 38 6.03 11.45 1.04
CA LYS A 38 5.97 10.80 -0.27
C LYS A 38 4.68 10.01 -0.39
N ILE A 39 4.34 9.62 -1.62
CA ILE A 39 3.30 8.61 -1.85
C ILE A 39 3.78 7.27 -1.25
N PRO A 40 3.01 6.64 -0.35
CA PRO A 40 3.44 5.39 0.28
C PRO A 40 3.47 4.23 -0.72
N ILE A 41 4.44 3.32 -0.59
CA ILE A 41 4.59 2.21 -1.54
C ILE A 41 3.38 1.25 -1.52
N PHE A 42 2.68 1.14 -0.39
CA PHE A 42 1.45 0.34 -0.31
C PHE A 42 0.33 0.87 -1.20
N PHE A 43 0.31 2.18 -1.50
CA PHE A 43 -0.60 2.76 -2.48
C PHE A 43 -0.23 2.31 -3.90
N VAL A 44 1.06 2.38 -4.26
CA VAL A 44 1.57 1.93 -5.57
C VAL A 44 1.22 0.47 -5.82
N MET A 45 1.54 -0.41 -4.85
CA MET A 45 1.26 -1.84 -4.95
C MET A 45 -0.26 -2.12 -5.00
N GLY A 46 -1.03 -1.46 -4.15
CA GLY A 46 -2.48 -1.64 -4.11
C GLY A 46 -3.17 -1.17 -5.39
N TYR A 47 -2.74 -0.02 -5.94
CA TYR A 47 -3.20 0.48 -7.23
C TYR A 47 -2.91 -0.51 -8.35
N ASN A 48 -1.67 -1.01 -8.41
CA ASN A 48 -1.24 -1.97 -9.42
C ASN A 48 -2.05 -3.27 -9.34
N LEU A 49 -2.32 -3.77 -8.13
CA LEU A 49 -3.20 -4.91 -7.95
C LEU A 49 -4.59 -4.63 -8.51
N VAL A 50 -5.25 -3.55 -8.10
CA VAL A 50 -6.62 -3.20 -8.53
C VAL A 50 -6.69 -3.04 -10.04
N ARG A 51 -5.70 -2.39 -10.66
CA ARG A 51 -5.61 -2.23 -12.12
C ARG A 51 -5.46 -3.58 -12.83
N GLN A 52 -4.64 -4.47 -12.31
CA GLN A 52 -4.50 -5.82 -12.86
C GLN A 52 -5.81 -6.61 -12.74
N GLN A 53 -6.51 -6.54 -11.60
CA GLN A 53 -7.78 -7.24 -11.39
C GLN A 53 -8.90 -6.69 -12.29
N ALA A 54 -9.00 -5.37 -12.44
CA ALA A 54 -9.94 -4.75 -13.37
C ALA A 54 -9.69 -5.21 -14.82
N ALA A 55 -8.43 -5.29 -15.24
CA ALA A 55 -8.05 -5.81 -16.55
C ALA A 55 -8.43 -7.29 -16.74
N LEU A 56 -8.25 -8.14 -15.71
CA LEU A 56 -8.66 -9.55 -15.74
C LEU A 56 -10.18 -9.72 -15.86
N LEU A 57 -10.96 -8.78 -15.33
CA LEU A 57 -12.42 -8.75 -15.48
C LEU A 57 -12.88 -8.10 -16.79
N GLY A 58 -11.98 -7.52 -17.59
CA GLY A 58 -12.32 -6.75 -18.79
C GLY A 58 -13.05 -5.44 -18.48
N LEU A 59 -12.93 -4.93 -17.25
CA LEU A 59 -13.58 -3.70 -16.81
C LEU A 59 -12.76 -2.48 -17.23
N ARG A 60 -13.43 -1.49 -17.82
CA ARG A 60 -12.86 -0.16 -18.00
C ARG A 60 -13.26 0.68 -16.79
N VAL A 61 -12.28 1.07 -15.97
CA VAL A 61 -12.51 1.83 -14.74
C VAL A 61 -11.82 3.20 -14.84
N PRO A 62 -12.51 4.24 -15.35
CA PRO A 62 -11.91 5.56 -15.58
C PRO A 62 -11.28 6.19 -14.33
N MET A 63 -11.81 5.87 -13.14
CA MET A 63 -11.27 6.38 -11.88
C MET A 63 -9.82 5.94 -11.64
N LEU A 64 -9.40 4.77 -12.14
CA LEU A 64 -8.02 4.32 -12.04
C LEU A 64 -7.07 5.18 -12.89
N ASP A 65 -7.54 5.83 -13.95
CA ASP A 65 -6.72 6.71 -14.78
C ASP A 65 -6.43 8.03 -14.05
N THR A 66 -7.37 8.50 -13.23
CA THR A 66 -7.24 9.75 -12.48
C THR A 66 -6.61 9.57 -11.09
N LEU A 67 -6.68 8.36 -10.52
CA LEU A 67 -6.29 8.10 -9.13
C LEU A 67 -4.87 8.57 -8.78
N PRO A 68 -3.84 8.26 -9.60
CA PRO A 68 -2.48 8.69 -9.30
C PRO A 68 -2.35 10.21 -9.20
N HIS A 69 -2.99 10.92 -10.13
CA HIS A 69 -2.98 12.39 -10.15
C HIS A 69 -3.72 12.99 -8.96
N THR A 70 -4.80 12.35 -8.50
CA THR A 70 -5.50 12.79 -7.27
C THR A 70 -4.56 12.71 -6.06
N VAL A 71 -3.84 11.60 -5.88
CA VAL A 71 -2.91 11.45 -4.75
C VAL A 71 -1.69 12.36 -4.86
N GLU A 72 -1.18 12.55 -6.08
CA GLU A 72 -0.15 13.55 -6.36
C GLU A 72 -0.62 14.96 -5.99
N MET A 73 -1.84 15.35 -6.35
CA MET A 73 -2.40 16.65 -6.00
C MET A 73 -2.55 16.83 -4.48
N ILE A 74 -2.96 15.79 -3.75
CA ILE A 74 -3.02 15.82 -2.28
C ILE A 74 -1.63 16.10 -1.72
N LEU A 75 -0.61 15.34 -2.16
CA LEU A 75 0.76 15.57 -1.74
C LEU A 75 1.22 17.00 -2.04
N VAL A 76 1.02 17.48 -3.27
CA VAL A 76 1.45 18.84 -3.67
C VAL A 76 0.75 19.93 -2.87
N ALA A 77 -0.54 19.74 -2.55
CA ALA A 77 -1.28 20.69 -1.74
C ALA A 77 -0.73 20.80 -0.31
N GLU A 78 -0.34 19.67 0.28
CA GLU A 78 0.16 19.61 1.65
C GLU A 78 1.63 20.00 1.79
N VAL A 79 2.49 19.61 0.84
CA VAL A 79 3.96 19.72 0.99
C VAL A 79 4.63 20.60 -0.06
N GLY A 80 3.86 21.13 -1.01
CA GLY A 80 4.39 21.86 -2.16
C GLY A 80 4.95 20.93 -3.24
N THR A 81 5.69 21.49 -4.20
CA THR A 81 6.17 20.72 -5.36
C THR A 81 7.30 19.76 -4.96
N PRO A 82 7.12 18.43 -5.09
CA PRO A 82 8.18 17.47 -4.81
C PRO A 82 9.32 17.58 -5.83
N MET A 83 10.50 17.07 -5.47
CA MET A 83 11.63 17.04 -6.38
C MET A 83 11.31 16.23 -7.64
N ALA A 84 11.74 16.71 -8.80
CA ALA A 84 11.52 16.01 -10.07
C ALA A 84 12.10 14.59 -10.02
N GLY A 85 11.30 13.60 -10.44
CA GLY A 85 11.71 12.19 -10.49
C GLY A 85 11.61 11.43 -9.17
N THR A 86 11.01 12.00 -8.12
CA THR A 86 10.78 11.28 -6.85
C THR A 86 9.39 10.67 -6.73
N LEU A 87 8.43 11.10 -7.55
CA LEU A 87 7.06 10.60 -7.53
C LEU A 87 6.88 9.38 -8.43
N PRO A 88 6.02 8.42 -8.03
CA PRO A 88 5.51 7.39 -8.90
C PRO A 88 4.92 7.96 -10.20
N PHE A 89 5.21 7.31 -11.32
CA PHE A 89 4.65 7.67 -12.63
C PHE A 89 3.93 6.49 -13.26
N VAL A 90 2.98 6.78 -14.16
CA VAL A 90 2.23 5.76 -14.90
C VAL A 90 3.02 5.34 -16.13
N ASP A 91 3.27 4.03 -16.29
CA ASP A 91 3.96 3.48 -17.45
C ASP A 91 3.03 3.24 -18.66
N GLY A 92 3.59 2.70 -19.75
CA GLY A 92 2.84 2.40 -20.97
C GLY A 92 1.77 1.31 -20.84
N GLN A 93 1.75 0.59 -19.72
CA GLN A 93 0.76 -0.44 -19.38
C GLN A 93 -0.30 0.11 -18.41
N GLY A 94 -0.18 1.38 -18.00
CA GLY A 94 -1.03 1.99 -16.99
C GLY A 94 -0.59 1.65 -15.56
N MET A 95 0.52 0.96 -15.35
CA MET A 95 0.96 0.59 -14.01
C MET A 95 1.72 1.74 -13.36
N LEU A 96 1.60 1.91 -12.04
CA LEU A 96 2.43 2.84 -11.30
C LEU A 96 3.82 2.24 -11.09
N VAL A 97 4.83 3.02 -11.48
CA VAL A 97 6.24 2.73 -11.29
C VAL A 97 6.82 3.74 -10.31
N ASP A 98 7.33 3.25 -9.19
CA ASP A 98 8.02 4.05 -8.20
C ASP A 98 9.50 4.22 -8.59
N PRO A 99 10.02 5.44 -8.77
CA PRO A 99 11.41 5.69 -9.19
C PRO A 99 12.47 5.16 -8.22
N ALA A 100 12.12 5.00 -6.95
CA ALA A 100 13.01 4.45 -5.93
C ALA A 100 12.89 2.91 -5.82
N SER A 101 12.09 2.26 -6.65
CA SER A 101 12.12 0.80 -6.82
C SER A 101 13.22 0.43 -7.84
N ASP A 102 14.01 -0.58 -7.52
CA ASP A 102 14.97 -1.20 -8.44
C ASP A 102 14.33 -2.34 -9.25
N GLY A 103 13.00 -2.51 -9.14
CA GLY A 103 12.24 -3.58 -9.78
C GLY A 103 12.34 -4.93 -9.07
N THR A 104 12.95 -5.00 -7.89
CA THR A 104 13.03 -6.23 -7.10
C THR A 104 11.94 -6.31 -6.03
N VAL A 105 11.37 -7.50 -5.85
CA VAL A 105 10.39 -7.79 -4.80
C VAL A 105 10.96 -7.49 -3.40
N PHE A 106 12.27 -7.70 -3.21
CA PHE A 106 12.93 -7.44 -1.93
C PHE A 106 12.93 -5.94 -1.57
N THR A 107 13.35 -5.07 -2.50
CA THR A 107 13.39 -3.62 -2.26
C THR A 107 11.98 -3.09 -1.98
N ASP A 108 11.01 -3.54 -2.76
CA ASP A 108 9.59 -3.23 -2.57
C ASP A 108 9.06 -3.71 -1.21
N PHE A 109 9.39 -4.92 -0.78
CA PHE A 109 9.05 -5.48 0.53
C PHE A 109 9.65 -4.65 1.68
N VAL A 110 10.95 -4.32 1.63
CA VAL A 110 11.61 -3.55 2.70
C VAL A 110 10.98 -2.17 2.83
N ARG A 111 10.64 -1.53 1.71
CA ARG A 111 9.93 -0.25 1.70
C ARG A 111 8.53 -0.39 2.25
N PHE A 112 7.81 -1.45 1.89
CA PHE A 112 6.47 -1.71 2.40
C PHE A 112 6.46 -1.81 3.93
N VAL A 113 7.38 -2.57 4.52
CA VAL A 113 7.50 -2.67 5.98
C VAL A 113 7.82 -1.32 6.62
N LYS A 114 8.71 -0.51 6.01
CA LYS A 114 9.06 0.83 6.51
C LYS A 114 7.88 1.80 6.47
N ASP A 115 7.17 1.88 5.35
CA ASP A 115 6.04 2.79 5.19
C ASP A 115 4.88 2.35 6.10
N MET A 116 4.65 1.04 6.28
CA MET A 116 3.66 0.52 7.23
C MET A 116 4.00 0.83 8.69
N TYR A 117 5.28 0.76 9.03
CA TYR A 117 5.76 1.15 10.34
C TYR A 117 5.58 2.64 10.59
N ALA A 118 5.93 3.50 9.62
CA ALA A 118 5.72 4.94 9.70
C ALA A 118 4.23 5.28 9.85
N TYR A 119 3.34 4.62 9.09
CA TYR A 119 1.90 4.78 9.25
C TYR A 119 1.44 4.50 10.69
N CYS A 120 1.89 3.39 11.27
CA CYS A 120 1.53 3.01 12.64
C CYS A 120 2.10 3.97 13.67
N GLU A 121 3.38 4.33 13.55
CA GLU A 121 4.05 5.30 14.41
C GLU A 121 3.33 6.64 14.40
N ASN A 122 3.00 7.14 13.22
CA ASN A 122 2.37 8.44 13.06
C ASN A 122 0.96 8.43 13.64
N GLY A 123 0.19 7.37 13.39
CA GLY A 123 -1.13 7.20 14.00
C GLY A 123 -1.09 7.14 15.54
N VAL A 124 -0.08 6.48 16.12
CA VAL A 124 0.12 6.45 17.59
C VAL A 124 0.50 7.83 18.11
N HIS A 125 1.37 8.57 17.41
CA HIS A 125 1.73 9.93 17.81
C HIS A 125 0.52 10.88 17.79
N MET A 126 -0.32 10.77 16.76
CA MET A 126 -1.49 11.63 16.60
C MET A 126 -2.63 11.29 17.57
N THR A 127 -2.89 10.00 17.81
CA THR A 127 -4.11 9.56 18.51
C THR A 127 -3.86 8.90 19.86
N GLY A 128 -2.60 8.63 20.20
CA GLY A 128 -2.20 7.86 21.37
C GLY A 128 -2.56 6.37 21.28
N ARG A 129 -3.03 5.89 20.13
CA ARG A 129 -3.49 4.51 19.91
C ARG A 129 -2.95 3.97 18.59
N LEU A 130 -2.79 2.66 18.52
CA LEU A 130 -2.39 2.01 17.27
C LEU A 130 -3.55 2.14 16.25
N PRO A 131 -3.31 2.75 15.07
CA PRO A 131 -4.36 2.92 14.07
C PRO A 131 -4.77 1.54 13.52
N PRO A 132 -5.98 1.38 12.95
CA PRO A 132 -6.27 0.19 12.16
C PRO A 132 -5.35 0.13 10.93
N LEU A 133 -4.96 -1.08 10.52
CA LEU A 133 -4.21 -1.26 9.27
C LEU A 133 -5.02 -0.72 8.08
N PRO A 134 -4.37 0.03 7.17
CA PRO A 134 -5.02 0.59 6.00
C PRO A 134 -5.41 -0.53 5.04
N PHE A 135 -6.47 -0.35 4.26
CA PHE A 135 -6.93 -1.37 3.31
C PHE A 135 -5.85 -1.74 2.29
N SER A 136 -5.08 -0.72 1.88
CA SER A 136 -3.88 -0.84 1.05
C SER A 136 -2.82 -1.79 1.61
N TYR A 137 -2.76 -2.04 2.93
CA TYR A 137 -1.89 -3.09 3.50
C TYR A 137 -2.27 -4.47 2.96
N LEU A 138 -3.57 -4.79 2.94
CA LEU A 138 -4.08 -6.07 2.43
C LEU A 138 -3.76 -6.21 0.94
N LEU A 139 -4.08 -5.18 0.15
CA LEU A 139 -3.84 -5.18 -1.29
C LEU A 139 -2.34 -5.31 -1.62
N ALA A 140 -1.48 -4.57 -0.92
CA ALA A 140 -0.03 -4.65 -1.11
C ALA A 140 0.53 -6.03 -0.73
N THR A 141 0.02 -6.64 0.34
CA THR A 141 0.41 -7.99 0.74
C THR A 141 0.04 -9.01 -0.33
N ILE A 142 -1.17 -8.91 -0.89
CA ILE A 142 -1.62 -9.77 -2.01
C ILE A 142 -0.76 -9.53 -3.25
N TRP A 143 -0.46 -8.27 -3.58
CA TRP A 143 0.42 -7.92 -4.70
C TRP A 143 1.79 -8.59 -4.58
N LEU A 144 2.43 -8.50 -3.41
CA LEU A 144 3.72 -9.14 -3.14
C LEU A 144 3.64 -10.67 -3.22
N GLN A 145 2.55 -11.27 -2.75
CA GLN A 145 2.31 -12.72 -2.88
C GLN A 145 2.21 -13.14 -4.34
N LEU A 146 1.46 -12.41 -5.17
CA LEU A 146 1.34 -12.70 -6.60
C LEU A 146 2.66 -12.49 -7.34
N ALA A 147 3.43 -11.45 -7.00
CA ALA A 147 4.73 -11.17 -7.60
C ALA A 147 5.73 -12.33 -7.36
N VAL A 148 5.75 -12.87 -6.14
CA VAL A 148 6.53 -14.06 -5.79
C VAL A 148 6.06 -15.31 -6.54
N LEU A 149 4.75 -15.58 -6.57
CA LEU A 149 4.22 -16.77 -7.23
C LEU A 149 4.54 -16.79 -8.73
N SER A 150 4.70 -15.61 -9.32
CA SER A 150 5.12 -15.42 -10.70
C SER A 150 6.62 -15.71 -10.92
N ASN A 151 7.42 -15.84 -9.85
CA ASN A 151 8.86 -16.10 -9.86
C ASN A 151 9.29 -17.23 -8.88
N PRO A 152 8.98 -18.50 -9.21
CA PRO A 152 9.07 -19.64 -8.29
C PRO A 152 10.50 -20.08 -7.88
N ASN A 153 11.56 -19.52 -8.48
CA ASN A 153 12.95 -19.85 -8.14
C ASN A 153 13.58 -18.88 -7.13
N SER A 154 12.79 -17.98 -6.55
CA SER A 154 13.28 -16.92 -5.67
C SER A 154 13.18 -17.31 -4.18
N SER A 155 14.19 -16.93 -3.40
CA SER A 155 14.14 -16.88 -1.92
C SER A 155 13.03 -15.97 -1.38
N ASP A 156 12.35 -15.23 -2.26
CA ASP A 156 11.41 -14.16 -1.95
C ASP A 156 10.08 -14.70 -1.43
N SER A 157 9.75 -15.96 -1.72
CA SER A 157 8.53 -16.61 -1.21
C SER A 157 8.50 -16.72 0.31
N PHE A 158 9.64 -17.06 0.91
CA PHE A 158 9.76 -17.06 2.35
C PHE A 158 9.55 -15.65 2.93
N MET A 159 10.11 -14.63 2.29
CA MET A 159 10.05 -13.24 2.79
C MET A 159 8.63 -12.68 2.80
N VAL A 160 7.84 -12.95 1.76
CA VAL A 160 6.46 -12.45 1.70
C VAL A 160 5.57 -13.10 2.75
N SER A 161 5.73 -14.40 3.00
CA SER A 161 5.01 -15.06 4.11
C SER A 161 5.41 -14.52 5.49
N PHE A 162 6.57 -13.88 5.59
CA PHE A 162 7.09 -13.27 6.81
C PHE A 162 6.61 -11.83 7.03
N ILE A 163 5.92 -11.19 6.06
CA ILE A 163 5.41 -9.80 6.20
C ILE A 163 4.66 -9.57 7.51
N PRO A 164 3.61 -10.37 7.85
CA PRO A 164 2.84 -10.15 9.08
C PRO A 164 3.71 -10.26 10.32
N PHE A 165 4.60 -11.26 10.35
CA PHE A 165 5.51 -11.49 11.47
C PHE A 165 6.50 -10.33 11.63
N ALA A 166 7.11 -9.87 10.52
CA ALA A 166 8.06 -8.78 10.53
C ALA A 166 7.41 -7.50 11.09
N LEU A 167 6.22 -7.15 10.60
CA LEU A 167 5.49 -5.97 11.06
C LEU A 167 5.08 -6.13 12.54
N GLN A 168 4.49 -7.27 12.93
CA GLN A 168 4.10 -7.54 14.31
C GLN A 168 5.28 -7.39 15.28
N ILE A 169 6.42 -8.03 14.98
CA ILE A 169 7.62 -7.98 15.83
C ILE A 169 8.12 -6.54 15.97
N HIS A 170 8.17 -5.77 14.87
CA HIS A 170 8.64 -4.38 14.90
C HIS A 170 7.71 -3.48 15.72
N LEU A 171 6.39 -3.66 15.58
CA LEU A 171 5.41 -2.88 16.33
C LEU A 171 5.44 -3.24 17.81
N VAL A 172 5.43 -4.53 18.17
CA VAL A 172 5.50 -4.99 19.57
C VAL A 172 6.78 -4.48 20.25
N LYS A 173 7.92 -4.54 19.55
CA LYS A 173 9.19 -4.04 20.08
C LYS A 173 9.15 -2.54 20.42
N LYS A 174 8.37 -1.75 19.68
CA LYS A 174 8.28 -0.30 19.88
C LYS A 174 7.16 0.15 20.82
N PHE A 175 5.96 -0.40 20.62
CA PHE A 175 4.75 0.04 21.30
C PHE A 175 4.29 -0.90 22.42
N GLY A 176 4.96 -2.05 22.58
CA GLY A 176 4.69 -3.00 23.65
C GLY A 176 3.24 -3.48 23.67
N ASP A 177 2.61 -3.36 24.83
CA ASP A 177 1.24 -3.85 25.10
C ASP A 177 0.15 -3.11 24.31
N LEU A 178 0.49 -2.03 23.60
CA LEU A 178 -0.45 -1.35 22.70
C LEU A 178 -0.76 -2.15 21.43
N VAL A 179 0.02 -3.19 21.12
CA VAL A 179 -0.11 -3.96 19.88
C VAL A 179 -0.88 -5.26 20.14
N PRO A 180 -2.10 -5.43 19.59
CA PRO A 180 -2.81 -6.71 19.64
C PRO A 180 -1.97 -7.83 19.04
N GLY A 181 -2.08 -9.05 19.59
CA GLY A 181 -1.24 -10.20 19.18
C GLY A 181 -1.39 -10.62 17.72
N ASP A 182 -2.53 -10.29 17.10
CA ASP A 182 -2.90 -10.60 15.72
C ASP A 182 -3.00 -9.35 14.83
N TYR A 183 -2.50 -8.19 15.29
CA TYR A 183 -2.66 -6.91 14.60
C TYR A 183 -2.19 -6.97 13.13
N ALA A 184 -1.01 -7.52 12.87
CA ALA A 184 -0.45 -7.64 11.52
C ALA A 184 -1.02 -8.81 10.69
N PHE A 185 -1.93 -9.60 11.28
CA PHE A 185 -2.56 -10.77 10.68
C PHE A 185 -4.06 -10.51 10.45
N PRO A 186 -4.44 -9.44 9.73
CA PRO A 186 -5.84 -9.27 9.39
C PRO A 186 -6.30 -10.52 8.64
N ALA A 187 -7.44 -11.06 9.02
CA ALA A 187 -8.09 -12.11 8.25
C ALA A 187 -8.15 -11.61 6.80
N LEU A 188 -7.62 -12.38 5.85
CA LEU A 188 -7.78 -12.17 4.41
C LEU A 188 -9.26 -12.40 4.06
N GLN A 189 -10.13 -11.56 4.59
CA GLN A 189 -11.52 -11.45 4.22
C GLN A 189 -11.59 -10.12 3.50
N LEU A 190 -11.56 -10.21 2.16
CA LEU A 190 -11.99 -9.09 1.33
C LEU A 190 -13.37 -8.66 1.83
N PRO A 191 -13.63 -7.35 2.05
CA PRO A 191 -14.90 -6.88 2.54
C PRO A 191 -16.02 -7.49 1.69
N GLN A 192 -16.96 -8.18 2.35
CA GLN A 192 -18.19 -8.57 1.69
C GLN A 192 -19.10 -7.35 1.62
N ASN A 193 -19.70 -7.13 0.46
CA ASN A 193 -20.67 -6.06 0.25
C ASN A 193 -21.80 -6.21 1.29
N ASN A 194 -21.93 -5.23 2.18
CA ASN A 194 -23.10 -5.07 3.05
C ASN A 194 -24.03 -4.03 2.44
#